data_AF-A0A5W6YDW7-F1
#
_entry.id   AF-A0A5W6YDW7-F1
#
_cell.length_a   1.000
_cell.length_b   1.000
_cell.length_c   1.000
_cell.angle_alpha   90.00
_cell.angle_beta   90.00
_cell.angle_gamma   90.00
#
_symmetry.space_group_name_H-M   'P 1'
#
loop_
_entity.id
_entity.type
_entity.pdbx_description
1 polymer ?
#
loop_
_entity_poly.entity_id
_entity_poly.type
_entity_poly.pdbx_seq_one_letter_code
_entity_poly.pdbx_strand_id
1 'polypeptide(L)'
;MFKDAIRKIKEAGEIVPFNRAIAEGVGYTQAKDGIHDRVATILRRELTYDEIDNPKLPEGLTVLGCRQMSPFEAFIFKLSKSDNNSRNNRGRSIINISSTDTYMVMASFRVPGDPRPVQRPMSLPFIRRGGLMNYYGTTYHVAPVIHQPGICREHGGIFINFDFTRKVSIKFCKKPTKILVNGRPEQLFLPGTSNLFVSTGQIGHDTDEKPLMYWLFGRYGFKQAVKRYAGVDVTIWPAIKVRDVDLTKYVVIQSGEPQLAKTIQYVLLVKREDMPNTDAGRWDQNEHLLLVATAAFFKAAHYYAGKQNSKNGRAPTLPGLFTQINEMAMDEDIANLNSAASWREVLGRSIRGLKPSDIELSRSMDSHFQECERYVNSTFRGELMANDPSIPDDLDMFDFLWYTTQLMVRTRLTKQDDIPSMYGKRLTVTDYLLLGQRGFTTTISKIRWKLGQLEHRTPETAAKSIRDALNKQIVLNLVMRTITSNGGISFFNASTESMVLAVSTHAIGQTETDAKRSKKGGKTVNLNDRTKHASASHLECGNVYYIPKSAPFKANILNPYMKTNPSLVMMRNPKLDPYIRPTEEDIAKIGR
;
A
#
# COMPACT_ATOMS: atom_id res chain seq x y z
N MET A 1 -25.02 39.29 23.31
CA MET A 1 -25.07 38.75 24.69
C MET A 1 -24.17 37.52 24.87
N PHE A 2 -24.51 36.32 24.40
CA PHE A 2 -23.62 35.14 24.53
C PHE A 2 -22.28 35.28 23.78
N LYS A 3 -22.28 35.88 22.58
CA LYS A 3 -21.05 36.11 21.80
C LYS A 3 -20.05 37.02 22.51
N ASP A 4 -20.55 38.07 23.18
CA ASP A 4 -19.71 39.03 23.91
C ASP A 4 -19.20 38.46 25.23
N ALA A 5 -20.00 37.65 25.93
CA ALA A 5 -19.58 36.91 27.11
C ALA A 5 -18.50 35.86 26.75
N ILE A 6 -18.72 35.05 25.72
CA ILE A 6 -17.71 34.08 25.24
C ILE A 6 -16.43 34.80 24.79
N ARG A 7 -16.54 35.96 24.13
CA ARG A 7 -15.37 36.77 23.76
C ARG A 7 -14.60 37.24 25.00
N LYS A 8 -15.28 37.78 26.02
CA LYS A 8 -14.65 38.20 27.28
C LYS A 8 -13.99 37.04 28.02
N ILE A 9 -14.65 35.89 28.11
CA ILE A 9 -14.10 34.69 28.77
C ILE A 9 -12.90 34.13 27.98
N LYS A 10 -12.93 34.21 26.64
CA LYS A 10 -11.79 33.87 25.79
C LYS A 10 -10.61 34.85 25.98
N GLU A 11 -10.89 36.15 26.07
CA GLU A 11 -9.89 37.20 26.35
C GLU A 11 -9.27 37.03 27.74
N ALA A 12 -10.05 36.57 28.71
CA ALA A 12 -9.60 36.20 30.06
C ALA A 12 -8.80 34.88 30.11
N GLY A 13 -8.73 34.12 29.01
CA GLY A 13 -8.01 32.84 28.95
C GLY A 13 -8.70 31.68 29.68
N GLU A 14 -9.93 31.86 30.13
CA GLU A 14 -10.71 30.89 30.92
C GLU A 14 -11.34 29.78 30.05
N ILE A 15 -11.40 29.97 28.72
CA ILE A 15 -11.83 28.95 27.76
C ILE A 15 -10.72 28.65 26.77
N VAL A 16 -10.35 27.37 26.68
CA VAL A 16 -9.50 26.86 25.60
C VAL A 16 -10.36 26.70 24.35
N PRO A 17 -10.03 27.33 23.20
CA PRO A 17 -10.80 27.15 21.98
C PRO A 17 -10.57 25.75 21.40
N PHE A 18 -11.61 25.18 20.79
CA PHE A 18 -11.44 23.98 19.98
C PHE A 18 -10.47 24.23 18.82
N ASN A 19 -9.74 23.18 18.45
CA ASN A 19 -9.11 23.07 17.16
C ASN A 19 -10.20 23.12 16.08
N ARG A 20 -10.19 24.22 15.33
CA ARG A 20 -11.21 24.52 14.32
C ARG A 20 -11.33 23.42 13.27
N ALA A 21 -10.21 22.84 12.83
CA ALA A 21 -10.22 21.80 11.81
C ALA A 21 -10.89 20.51 12.29
N ILE A 22 -10.69 20.17 13.57
CA ILE A 22 -11.36 19.03 14.20
C ILE A 22 -12.85 19.32 14.39
N ALA A 23 -13.18 20.47 15.01
CA ALA A 23 -14.56 20.81 15.36
C ALA A 23 -15.48 21.04 14.14
N GLU A 24 -14.98 21.65 13.06
CA GLU A 24 -15.74 21.77 11.80
C GLU A 24 -15.77 20.46 11.01
N GLY A 25 -14.99 19.46 11.40
CA GLY A 25 -14.75 18.21 10.69
C GLY A 25 -13.58 18.33 9.72
N VAL A 26 -12.60 17.42 9.85
CA VAL A 26 -11.40 17.41 9.00
C VAL A 26 -11.77 17.27 7.53
N GLY A 27 -12.79 16.45 7.22
CA GLY A 27 -13.30 16.27 5.87
C GLY A 27 -13.80 17.57 5.24
N TYR A 28 -14.54 18.40 6.01
CA TYR A 28 -14.96 19.72 5.55
C TYR A 28 -13.76 20.64 5.32
N THR A 29 -12.84 20.69 6.29
CA THR A 29 -11.67 21.57 6.25
C THR A 29 -10.79 21.30 5.03
N GLN A 30 -10.55 20.03 4.71
CA GLN A 30 -9.77 19.66 3.51
C GLN A 30 -10.57 19.74 2.21
N ALA A 31 -11.89 19.53 2.27
CA ALA A 31 -12.72 19.51 1.07
C ALA A 31 -13.11 20.89 0.55
N LYS A 32 -13.32 21.85 1.47
CA LYS A 32 -13.84 23.19 1.16
C LYS A 32 -13.04 23.88 0.05
N ASP A 33 -11.73 23.74 0.10
CA ASP A 33 -10.81 24.41 -0.83
C ASP A 33 -9.95 23.41 -1.65
N GLY A 34 -10.02 22.09 -1.41
CA GLY A 34 -8.92 21.18 -1.81
C GLY A 34 -9.23 19.94 -2.67
N ILE A 35 -10.48 19.46 -2.82
CA ILE A 35 -10.71 18.20 -3.59
C ILE A 35 -10.40 18.39 -5.08
N HIS A 36 -10.89 19.46 -5.69
CA HIS A 36 -10.68 19.72 -7.12
C HIS A 36 -9.23 20.04 -7.44
N ASP A 37 -8.53 20.75 -6.56
CA ASP A 37 -7.08 21.00 -6.66
C ASP A 37 -6.26 19.74 -6.52
N ARG A 38 -6.63 18.84 -5.59
CA ARG A 38 -5.99 17.54 -5.46
C ARG A 38 -6.21 16.68 -6.70
N VAL A 39 -7.43 16.66 -7.24
CA VAL A 39 -7.76 16.01 -8.52
C VAL A 39 -6.93 16.59 -9.67
N ALA A 40 -6.80 17.92 -9.76
CA ALA A 40 -6.00 18.59 -10.77
C ALA A 40 -4.51 18.22 -10.66
N THR A 41 -3.96 18.21 -9.44
CA THR A 41 -2.58 17.83 -9.15
C THR A 41 -2.30 16.39 -9.57
N ILE A 42 -3.18 15.44 -9.24
CA ILE A 42 -3.03 14.03 -9.65
C ILE A 42 -3.12 13.91 -11.17
N LEU A 43 -4.07 14.58 -11.83
CA LEU A 43 -4.16 14.56 -13.30
C LEU A 43 -2.89 15.09 -13.95
N ARG A 44 -2.40 16.26 -13.50
CA ARG A 44 -1.17 16.85 -14.04
C ARG A 44 0.01 15.91 -13.85
N ARG A 45 0.21 15.40 -12.64
CA ARG A 45 1.31 14.50 -12.31
C ARG A 45 1.28 13.21 -13.12
N GLU A 46 0.11 12.64 -13.39
CA GLU A 46 0.00 11.31 -13.99
C GLU A 46 -0.24 11.32 -15.51
N LEU A 47 -0.82 12.39 -16.05
CA LEU A 47 -1.27 12.48 -17.44
C LEU A 47 -0.67 13.68 -18.19
N THR A 48 0.45 14.21 -17.72
CA THR A 48 1.26 15.19 -18.46
C THR A 48 2.56 14.52 -18.84
N TYR A 49 2.91 14.58 -20.13
CA TYR A 49 4.21 14.19 -20.61
C TYR A 49 5.29 15.06 -19.97
N ASP A 50 6.32 14.42 -19.45
CA ASP A 50 7.49 15.06 -18.87
C ASP A 50 8.69 14.13 -19.12
N GLU A 51 9.82 14.67 -19.57
CA GLU A 51 11.00 13.88 -19.94
C GLU A 51 11.60 13.12 -18.75
N ILE A 52 11.42 13.62 -17.53
CA ILE A 52 12.02 13.08 -16.31
C ILE A 52 10.98 12.21 -15.57
N ASP A 53 9.82 12.77 -15.29
CA ASP A 53 8.81 12.13 -14.45
C ASP A 53 7.91 11.15 -15.23
N ASN A 54 7.61 11.44 -16.50
CA ASN A 54 6.72 10.62 -17.34
C ASN A 54 7.19 10.42 -18.80
N PRO A 55 8.43 9.95 -19.04
CA PRO A 55 9.03 9.90 -20.37
C PRO A 55 8.28 9.00 -21.37
N LYS A 56 7.52 8.04 -20.87
CA LYS A 56 6.78 7.07 -21.70
C LYS A 56 5.45 7.59 -22.22
N LEU A 57 4.94 8.71 -21.69
CA LEU A 57 3.69 9.27 -22.20
C LEU A 57 3.89 9.82 -23.62
N PRO A 58 2.84 9.89 -24.43
CA PRO A 58 2.94 10.52 -25.75
C PRO A 58 3.32 11.99 -25.64
N GLU A 59 4.36 12.41 -26.36
CA GLU A 59 4.83 13.79 -26.41
C GLU A 59 3.69 14.75 -26.80
N GLY A 60 3.57 15.87 -26.08
CA GLY A 60 2.50 16.86 -26.29
C GLY A 60 1.18 16.57 -25.56
N LEU A 61 1.05 15.44 -24.86
CA LEU A 61 -0.06 15.21 -23.92
C LEU A 61 0.11 16.08 -22.68
N THR A 62 -0.84 16.97 -22.40
CA THR A 62 -0.80 17.81 -21.20
C THR A 62 -2.18 18.11 -20.63
N VAL A 63 -2.25 18.23 -19.30
CA VAL A 63 -3.46 18.64 -18.59
C VAL A 63 -3.48 20.16 -18.48
N LEU A 64 -4.40 20.80 -19.19
CA LEU A 64 -4.55 22.26 -19.21
C LEU A 64 -5.09 22.79 -17.88
N GLY A 65 -5.97 22.04 -17.23
CA GLY A 65 -6.52 22.41 -15.93
C GLY A 65 -7.81 21.68 -15.57
N CYS A 66 -8.23 21.88 -14.33
CA CYS A 66 -9.50 21.43 -13.81
C CYS A 66 -10.24 22.65 -13.27
N ARG A 67 -11.37 23.02 -13.88
CA ARG A 67 -12.17 24.17 -13.43
C ARG A 67 -13.49 23.70 -12.84
N GLN A 68 -14.00 24.41 -11.83
CA GLN A 68 -15.35 24.21 -11.38
C GLN A 68 -16.35 24.64 -12.48
N MET A 69 -17.39 23.84 -12.69
CA MET A 69 -18.49 24.19 -13.59
C MET A 69 -19.51 25.03 -12.83
N SER A 70 -20.10 26.02 -13.50
CA SER A 70 -21.20 26.76 -12.90
C SER A 70 -22.43 25.85 -12.74
N PRO A 71 -23.34 26.15 -11.80
CA PRO A 71 -24.58 25.39 -11.65
C PRO A 71 -25.38 25.28 -12.97
N PHE A 72 -25.36 26.35 -13.77
CA PHE A 72 -26.01 26.37 -15.08
C PHE A 72 -25.33 25.44 -16.09
N GLU A 73 -24.00 25.48 -16.21
CA GLU A 73 -23.26 24.56 -17.09
C GLU A 73 -23.48 23.09 -16.70
N ALA A 74 -23.46 22.80 -15.40
CA ALA A 74 -23.71 21.47 -14.86
C ALA A 74 -25.13 20.99 -15.18
N PHE A 75 -26.12 21.88 -15.08
CA PHE A 75 -27.51 21.61 -15.44
C PHE A 75 -27.66 21.30 -16.93
N ILE A 76 -27.13 22.15 -17.83
CA ILE A 76 -27.17 21.94 -19.28
C ILE A 76 -26.47 20.62 -19.67
N PHE A 77 -25.33 20.31 -19.06
CA PHE A 77 -24.65 19.04 -19.32
C PHE A 77 -25.53 17.83 -18.94
N LYS A 78 -26.17 17.86 -17.76
CA LYS A 78 -27.07 16.78 -17.33
C LYS A 78 -28.26 16.62 -18.29
N LEU A 79 -28.83 17.71 -18.81
CA LEU A 79 -29.89 17.68 -19.82
C LEU A 79 -29.42 17.10 -21.18
N SER A 80 -28.22 17.45 -21.65
CA SER A 80 -27.68 16.92 -22.91
C SER A 80 -27.40 15.40 -22.88
N LYS A 81 -27.06 14.84 -21.71
CA LYS A 81 -26.84 13.40 -21.50
C LYS A 81 -28.14 12.62 -21.39
N SER A 82 -29.12 13.26 -20.77
CA SER A 82 -30.53 12.88 -20.72
C SER A 82 -31.07 12.55 -22.12
N ASP A 83 -30.75 13.39 -23.12
CA ASP A 83 -31.20 13.21 -24.50
C ASP A 83 -30.48 12.06 -25.23
N ASN A 84 -29.20 11.82 -24.94
CA ASN A 84 -28.43 10.73 -25.56
C ASN A 84 -28.84 9.33 -25.11
N ASN A 85 -29.35 9.17 -23.88
CA ASN A 85 -29.89 7.88 -23.40
C ASN A 85 -31.28 7.57 -23.97
N SER A 86 -31.97 8.56 -24.56
CA SER A 86 -33.31 8.39 -25.13
C SER A 86 -33.33 7.59 -26.44
N ARG A 87 -32.18 7.44 -27.13
CA ARG A 87 -32.11 6.65 -28.37
C ARG A 87 -32.32 5.14 -28.14
N ASN A 88 -32.09 4.64 -26.92
CA ASN A 88 -32.30 3.23 -26.57
C ASN A 88 -33.41 2.98 -25.54
N ASN A 89 -34.08 4.02 -25.02
CA ASN A 89 -35.22 3.84 -24.12
C ASN A 89 -36.19 5.03 -24.24
N ARG A 90 -37.45 4.74 -24.59
CA ARG A 90 -38.58 5.69 -24.68
C ARG A 90 -39.05 6.19 -23.29
N GLY A 91 -38.12 6.64 -22.44
CA GLY A 91 -38.43 7.19 -21.13
C GLY A 91 -37.80 8.58 -20.98
N ARG A 92 -38.58 9.55 -20.47
CA ARG A 92 -38.06 10.86 -20.05
C ARG A 92 -36.86 10.64 -19.13
N SER A 93 -35.80 11.44 -19.30
CA SER A 93 -34.65 11.38 -18.41
C SER A 93 -35.07 11.54 -16.96
N ILE A 94 -34.68 10.57 -16.13
CA ILE A 94 -34.98 10.56 -14.70
C ILE A 94 -34.02 11.54 -14.03
N ILE A 95 -34.50 12.75 -13.76
CA ILE A 95 -33.80 13.68 -12.87
C ILE A 95 -34.04 13.21 -11.43
N ASN A 96 -32.96 12.77 -10.78
CA ASN A 96 -33.05 12.41 -9.37
C ASN A 96 -33.16 13.68 -8.52
N ILE A 97 -34.26 13.81 -7.77
CA ILE A 97 -34.54 14.90 -6.84
C ILE A 97 -34.00 14.65 -5.42
N SER A 98 -33.52 13.45 -5.11
CA SER A 98 -32.95 13.14 -3.80
C SER A 98 -31.71 13.98 -3.52
N SER A 99 -31.65 14.54 -2.31
CA SER A 99 -30.50 15.35 -1.86
C SER A 99 -29.19 14.61 -2.09
N THR A 100 -28.30 15.25 -2.85
CA THR A 100 -27.00 14.71 -3.22
C THR A 100 -25.98 15.85 -3.24
N ASP A 101 -25.06 15.83 -2.29
CA ASP A 101 -24.05 16.87 -2.09
C ASP A 101 -22.89 16.66 -3.09
N THR A 102 -23.06 17.18 -4.30
CA THR A 102 -22.05 17.09 -5.36
C THR A 102 -21.93 18.40 -6.13
N TYR A 103 -20.73 18.67 -6.63
CA TYR A 103 -20.48 19.71 -7.62
C TYR A 103 -19.73 19.11 -8.81
N MET A 104 -19.77 19.79 -9.95
CA MET A 104 -19.12 19.31 -11.17
C MET A 104 -17.87 20.14 -11.48
N VAL A 105 -16.85 19.45 -11.97
CA VAL A 105 -15.61 20.05 -12.49
C VAL A 105 -15.38 19.60 -13.92
N MET A 106 -14.72 20.44 -14.71
CA MET A 106 -14.32 20.15 -16.08
C MET A 106 -12.79 20.04 -16.14
N ALA A 107 -12.29 18.84 -16.39
CA ALA A 107 -10.87 18.61 -16.69
C ALA A 107 -10.62 18.77 -18.20
N SER A 108 -9.63 19.56 -18.57
CA SER A 108 -9.27 19.83 -19.97
C SER A 108 -7.90 19.27 -20.29
N PHE A 109 -7.79 18.56 -21.42
CA PHE A 109 -6.58 17.88 -21.87
C PHE A 109 -6.21 18.36 -23.27
N ARG A 110 -4.94 18.70 -23.50
CA ARG A 110 -4.37 18.83 -24.83
C ARG A 110 -3.90 17.46 -25.26
N VAL A 111 -4.47 16.95 -26.35
CA VAL A 111 -4.10 15.66 -26.92
C VAL A 111 -3.28 15.94 -28.18
N PRO A 112 -2.09 15.33 -28.35
CA PRO A 112 -1.29 15.51 -29.54
C PRO A 112 -2.07 15.06 -30.78
N GLY A 113 -1.97 15.84 -31.87
CA GLY A 113 -2.73 15.60 -33.11
C GLY A 113 -4.21 16.04 -33.08
N ASP A 114 -4.75 16.50 -31.94
CA ASP A 114 -6.10 17.07 -31.86
C ASP A 114 -6.05 18.61 -31.81
N PRO A 115 -6.78 19.32 -32.68
CA PRO A 115 -6.77 20.78 -32.71
C PRO A 115 -7.55 21.41 -31.54
N ARG A 116 -8.44 20.64 -30.90
CA ARG A 116 -9.29 21.11 -29.79
C ARG A 116 -8.98 20.36 -28.51
N PRO A 117 -8.97 21.04 -27.35
CA PRO A 117 -8.86 20.37 -26.07
C PRO A 117 -9.98 19.35 -25.85
N VAL A 118 -9.61 18.17 -25.35
CA VAL A 118 -10.57 17.16 -24.91
C VAL A 118 -11.04 17.53 -23.50
N GLN A 119 -12.34 17.70 -23.33
CA GLN A 119 -12.93 18.07 -22.04
C GLN A 119 -13.66 16.90 -21.39
N ARG A 120 -13.46 16.72 -20.07
CA ARG A 120 -14.06 15.66 -19.27
C ARG A 120 -14.69 16.21 -18.00
N PRO A 121 -16.04 16.21 -17.92
CA PRO A 121 -16.70 16.58 -16.69
C PRO A 121 -16.69 15.43 -15.69
N MET A 122 -16.50 15.76 -14.41
CA MET A 122 -16.51 14.84 -13.28
C MET A 122 -17.33 15.43 -12.13
N SER A 123 -18.08 14.59 -11.44
CA SER A 123 -18.78 14.92 -10.20
C SER A 123 -17.84 14.66 -9.03
N LEU A 124 -17.65 15.68 -8.19
CA LEU A 124 -16.90 15.61 -6.95
C LEU A 124 -17.86 15.72 -5.76
N PRO A 125 -17.57 15.03 -4.64
CA PRO A 125 -18.38 15.12 -3.43
C PRO A 125 -18.19 16.48 -2.76
N PHE A 126 -19.29 17.05 -2.27
CA PHE A 126 -19.27 18.21 -1.41
C PHE A 126 -19.42 17.74 0.04
N ILE A 127 -18.34 17.84 0.82
CA ILE A 127 -18.35 17.44 2.23
C ILE A 127 -18.81 18.66 3.05
N ARG A 128 -19.89 18.51 3.81
CA ARG A 128 -20.42 19.51 4.74
C ARG A 128 -19.71 19.44 6.10
N ARG A 129 -19.95 20.45 6.93
CA ARG A 129 -19.45 20.50 8.32
C ARG A 129 -19.78 19.20 9.08
N GLY A 130 -18.89 18.82 9.97
CA GLY A 130 -18.92 17.53 10.66
C GLY A 130 -18.47 16.35 9.80
N GLY A 131 -18.03 16.57 8.55
CA GLY A 131 -17.66 15.48 7.64
C GLY A 131 -18.87 14.76 7.04
N LEU A 132 -20.03 15.42 6.95
CA LEU A 132 -21.27 14.82 6.46
C LEU A 132 -21.44 15.05 4.96
N MET A 133 -22.03 14.09 4.24
CA MET A 133 -22.50 14.29 2.87
C MET A 133 -23.77 13.50 2.61
N ASN A 134 -24.67 14.05 1.81
CA ASN A 134 -25.82 13.35 1.28
C ASN A 134 -25.49 12.71 -0.07
N TYR A 135 -25.87 11.46 -0.25
CA TYR A 135 -25.75 10.78 -1.54
C TYR A 135 -26.99 9.93 -1.78
N TYR A 136 -27.75 10.27 -2.82
CA TYR A 136 -29.03 9.62 -3.13
C TYR A 136 -29.99 9.61 -1.92
N GLY A 137 -30.12 10.76 -1.23
CA GLY A 137 -31.03 10.94 -0.09
C GLY A 137 -30.56 10.29 1.21
N THR A 138 -29.42 9.59 1.20
CA THR A 138 -28.84 8.99 2.41
C THR A 138 -27.69 9.82 2.94
N THR A 139 -27.66 10.05 4.26
CA THR A 139 -26.57 10.77 4.93
C THR A 139 -25.41 9.84 5.25
N TYR A 140 -24.22 10.22 4.85
CA TYR A 140 -22.96 9.54 5.12
C TYR A 140 -22.04 10.44 5.95
N HIS A 141 -21.27 9.83 6.83
CA HIS A 141 -20.13 10.43 7.50
C HIS A 141 -18.83 9.98 6.82
N VAL A 142 -18.01 10.95 6.43
CA VAL A 142 -16.67 10.80 5.85
C VAL A 142 -15.65 11.04 6.97
N ALA A 143 -15.15 9.95 7.55
CA ALA A 143 -14.25 10.01 8.69
C ALA A 143 -12.81 10.35 8.26
N PRO A 144 -12.08 11.23 8.96
CA PRO A 144 -10.64 11.37 8.82
C PRO A 144 -9.90 10.06 9.08
N VAL A 145 -8.89 9.82 8.26
CA VAL A 145 -7.96 8.70 8.42
C VAL A 145 -6.71 9.19 9.13
N ILE A 146 -6.34 8.50 10.21
CA ILE A 146 -5.09 8.72 10.94
C ILE A 146 -3.98 8.06 10.12
N HIS A 147 -3.30 8.86 9.32
CA HIS A 147 -2.27 8.42 8.38
C HIS A 147 -0.87 8.70 8.93
N GLN A 148 -0.08 7.65 9.04
CA GLN A 148 1.36 7.68 9.23
C GLN A 148 2.02 7.79 7.85
N PRO A 149 2.73 8.89 7.56
CA PRO A 149 3.48 9.06 6.32
C PRO A 149 4.53 7.95 6.16
N GLY A 150 4.77 7.49 4.92
CA GLY A 150 5.75 6.43 4.65
C GLY A 150 5.29 5.04 5.14
N ILE A 151 5.94 4.53 6.19
CA ILE A 151 5.75 3.17 6.74
C ILE A 151 4.81 3.22 7.93
N CYS A 152 3.63 2.61 7.80
CA CYS A 152 2.73 2.37 8.93
C CYS A 152 3.05 1.01 9.56
N ARG A 153 3.48 1.00 10.83
CA ARG A 153 3.84 -0.24 11.52
C ARG A 153 2.61 -0.88 12.18
N GLU A 154 2.45 -2.19 12.03
CA GLU A 154 1.35 -2.97 12.59
C GLU A 154 1.85 -4.11 13.48
N HIS A 155 0.94 -4.72 14.25
CA HIS A 155 1.24 -5.84 15.16
C HIS A 155 1.96 -7.02 14.49
N GLY A 156 1.58 -7.34 13.24
CA GLY A 156 2.09 -8.51 12.50
C GLY A 156 2.79 -8.16 11.19
N GLY A 157 3.10 -6.88 10.97
CA GLY A 157 3.69 -6.45 9.71
C GLY A 157 3.77 -4.95 9.54
N ILE A 158 3.84 -4.54 8.29
CA ILE A 158 3.92 -3.16 7.84
C ILE A 158 2.83 -2.93 6.81
N PHE A 159 2.22 -1.75 6.87
CA PHE A 159 1.31 -1.26 5.88
C PHE A 159 1.90 -0.04 5.20
N ILE A 160 1.85 -0.03 3.88
CA ILE A 160 2.38 1.03 3.04
C ILE A 160 1.28 1.48 2.09
N ASN A 161 1.19 2.78 1.92
CA ASN A 161 0.32 3.38 0.93
C ASN A 161 1.19 4.11 -0.09
N PHE A 162 1.47 3.47 -1.22
CA PHE A 162 2.28 4.05 -2.29
C PHE A 162 1.48 5.15 -2.99
N ASP A 163 1.68 6.38 -2.52
CA ASP A 163 1.16 7.61 -3.13
C ASP A 163 -0.36 7.55 -3.43
N PHE A 164 -1.11 6.87 -2.55
CA PHE A 164 -2.56 6.69 -2.69
C PHE A 164 -2.99 6.05 -4.03
N THR A 165 -2.09 5.31 -4.67
CA THR A 165 -2.37 4.50 -5.86
C THR A 165 -2.59 3.04 -5.49
N ARG A 166 -1.80 2.53 -4.52
CA ARG A 166 -1.79 1.15 -4.10
C ARG A 166 -1.47 1.01 -2.61
N LYS A 167 -2.34 0.28 -1.92
CA LYS A 167 -2.13 -0.12 -0.52
C LYS A 167 -1.50 -1.50 -0.51
N VAL A 168 -0.40 -1.64 0.22
CA VAL A 168 0.37 -2.88 0.33
C VAL A 168 0.52 -3.25 1.79
N SER A 169 0.22 -4.50 2.10
CA SER A 169 0.46 -5.07 3.42
C SER A 169 1.60 -6.07 3.29
N ILE A 170 2.60 -5.87 4.12
CA ILE A 170 3.79 -6.72 4.23
C ILE A 170 3.70 -7.40 5.59
N LYS A 171 3.70 -8.72 5.60
CA LYS A 171 3.60 -9.56 6.80
C LYS A 171 4.62 -10.67 6.72
N PHE A 172 4.88 -11.33 7.84
CA PHE A 172 5.58 -12.60 7.76
C PHE A 172 4.71 -13.64 7.05
N CYS A 173 5.31 -14.46 6.21
CA CYS A 173 4.66 -15.63 5.64
C CYS A 173 4.11 -16.52 6.75
N LYS A 174 2.91 -17.08 6.54
CA LYS A 174 2.23 -17.93 7.53
C LYS A 174 3.03 -19.16 7.90
N LYS A 175 3.73 -19.75 6.93
CA LYS A 175 4.55 -20.96 7.14
C LYS A 175 6.03 -20.59 7.21
N PRO A 176 6.75 -21.01 8.26
CA PRO A 176 8.19 -20.85 8.31
C PRO A 176 8.84 -21.73 7.23
N THR A 177 9.93 -21.25 6.67
CA THR A 177 10.76 -22.04 5.75
C THR A 177 11.80 -22.79 6.58
N LYS A 178 11.87 -24.11 6.40
CA LYS A 178 12.83 -24.97 7.08
C LYS A 178 14.06 -25.18 6.21
N ILE A 179 15.23 -24.83 6.74
CA ILE A 179 16.52 -25.06 6.09
C ILE A 179 17.45 -25.80 7.06
N LEU A 180 18.51 -26.42 6.53
CA LEU A 180 19.61 -26.96 7.33
C LEU A 180 20.87 -26.16 7.00
N VAL A 181 21.55 -25.64 8.01
CA VAL A 181 22.85 -24.97 7.89
C VAL A 181 23.90 -25.89 8.49
N ASN A 182 24.79 -26.46 7.67
CA ASN A 182 25.72 -27.53 8.07
C ASN A 182 25.02 -28.68 8.84
N GLY A 183 23.79 -29.02 8.44
CA GLY A 183 22.96 -30.04 9.10
C GLY A 183 22.15 -29.56 10.31
N ARG A 184 22.42 -28.36 10.85
CA ARG A 184 21.63 -27.76 11.94
C ARG A 184 20.30 -27.23 11.41
N PRO A 185 19.14 -27.63 12.00
CA PRO A 185 17.84 -27.17 11.55
C PRO A 185 17.57 -25.72 11.96
N GLU A 186 17.14 -24.91 11.00
CA GLU A 186 16.73 -23.53 11.19
C GLU A 186 15.35 -23.29 10.58
N GLN A 187 14.53 -22.49 11.26
CA GLN A 187 13.17 -22.14 10.83
C GLN A 187 13.01 -20.63 10.74
N LEU A 188 12.73 -20.15 9.52
CA LEU A 188 12.72 -18.72 9.24
C LEU A 188 11.35 -18.27 8.73
N PHE A 189 10.80 -17.27 9.40
CA PHE A 189 9.63 -16.55 8.93
C PHE A 189 10.08 -15.44 7.98
N LEU A 190 9.71 -15.57 6.71
CA LEU A 190 10.14 -14.63 5.68
C LEU A 190 9.17 -13.44 5.61
N PRO A 191 9.66 -12.19 5.57
CA PRO A 191 8.84 -11.06 5.17
C PRO A 191 8.29 -11.26 3.76
N GLY A 192 7.00 -11.02 3.59
CA GLY A 192 6.31 -11.22 2.33
C GLY A 192 5.05 -10.39 2.18
N THR A 193 4.46 -10.45 0.99
CA THR A 193 3.22 -9.73 0.66
C THR A 193 2.34 -10.55 -0.27
N SER A 194 1.03 -10.33 -0.19
CA SER A 194 0.03 -10.98 -1.05
C SER A 194 -0.68 -10.01 -1.99
N ASN A 195 -0.46 -8.69 -1.82
CA ASN A 195 -1.20 -7.65 -2.55
C ASN A 195 -0.31 -6.65 -3.30
N LEU A 196 1.01 -6.82 -3.29
CA LEU A 196 1.90 -6.04 -4.14
C LEU A 196 1.62 -6.27 -5.63
N PHE A 197 1.40 -7.54 -6.02
CA PHE A 197 0.88 -7.91 -7.34
C PHE A 197 -0.48 -8.61 -7.19
N VAL A 198 -1.54 -7.98 -7.70
CA VAL A 198 -2.90 -8.55 -7.72
C VAL A 198 -3.25 -8.91 -9.16
N SER A 199 -3.27 -10.20 -9.46
CA SER A 199 -3.69 -10.71 -10.77
C SER A 199 -5.17 -10.43 -11.02
N THR A 200 -5.52 -10.04 -12.25
CA THR A 200 -6.91 -9.91 -12.70
C THR A 200 -7.54 -11.24 -13.14
N GLY A 201 -6.72 -12.30 -13.28
CA GLY A 201 -7.15 -13.64 -13.69
C GLY A 201 -7.39 -14.59 -12.52
N GLN A 202 -7.55 -15.88 -12.81
CA GLN A 202 -7.64 -16.91 -11.77
C GLN A 202 -6.38 -16.90 -10.90
N ILE A 203 -6.57 -16.84 -9.59
CA ILE A 203 -5.50 -16.81 -8.58
C ILE A 203 -5.17 -18.26 -8.21
N GLY A 204 -3.89 -18.55 -7.98
CA GLY A 204 -3.47 -19.87 -7.49
C GLY A 204 -4.07 -20.18 -6.12
N HIS A 205 -4.13 -21.47 -5.76
CA HIS A 205 -4.61 -21.89 -4.43
C HIS A 205 -3.61 -21.60 -3.29
N ASP A 206 -2.43 -21.07 -3.60
CA ASP A 206 -1.44 -20.72 -2.59
C ASP A 206 -1.75 -19.36 -1.94
N THR A 207 -2.36 -19.43 -0.76
CA THR A 207 -2.81 -18.28 0.03
C THR A 207 -1.73 -17.71 0.97
N ASP A 208 -0.51 -18.23 0.92
CA ASP A 208 0.61 -17.73 1.69
C ASP A 208 1.17 -16.42 1.09
N GLU A 209 1.72 -15.56 1.94
CA GLU A 209 2.41 -14.35 1.50
C GLU A 209 3.65 -14.73 0.68
N LYS A 210 3.93 -13.97 -0.38
CA LYS A 210 5.10 -14.22 -1.25
C LYS A 210 6.31 -13.45 -0.71
N PRO A 211 7.47 -14.10 -0.52
CA PRO A 211 8.67 -13.46 0.01
C PRO A 211 9.07 -12.21 -0.78
N LEU A 212 9.41 -11.13 -0.09
CA LEU A 212 9.88 -9.90 -0.74
C LEU A 212 11.13 -10.14 -1.59
N MET A 213 11.97 -11.09 -1.17
CA MET A 213 13.18 -11.51 -1.90
C MET A 213 12.89 -11.97 -3.33
N TYR A 214 11.71 -12.50 -3.64
CA TYR A 214 11.37 -12.90 -5.01
C TYR A 214 11.35 -11.71 -5.99
N TRP A 215 10.98 -10.52 -5.53
CA TRP A 215 11.08 -9.31 -6.35
C TRP A 215 12.54 -8.90 -6.58
N LEU A 216 13.41 -9.04 -5.57
CA LEU A 216 14.85 -8.78 -5.74
C LEU A 216 15.48 -9.76 -6.75
N PHE A 217 15.16 -11.04 -6.61
CA PHE A 217 15.65 -12.08 -7.52
C PHE A 217 15.12 -11.91 -8.94
N GLY A 218 13.86 -11.49 -9.11
CA GLY A 218 13.30 -11.19 -10.44
C GLY A 218 13.87 -9.93 -11.10
N ARG A 219 14.55 -9.05 -10.35
CA ARG A 219 15.23 -7.86 -10.90
C ARG A 219 16.68 -8.15 -11.29
N TYR A 220 17.44 -8.78 -10.39
CA TYR A 220 18.89 -8.91 -10.50
C TYR A 220 19.37 -10.36 -10.74
N GLY A 221 18.51 -11.35 -10.52
CA GLY A 221 18.92 -12.75 -10.39
C GLY A 221 19.31 -13.10 -8.95
N PHE A 222 19.43 -14.40 -8.64
CA PHE A 222 19.65 -14.86 -7.27
C PHE A 222 21.01 -14.41 -6.70
N LYS A 223 22.13 -14.85 -7.31
CA LYS A 223 23.48 -14.54 -6.83
C LYS A 223 23.74 -13.04 -6.74
N GLN A 224 23.40 -12.31 -7.80
CA GLN A 224 23.65 -10.86 -7.86
C GLN A 224 22.82 -10.09 -6.82
N ALA A 225 21.58 -10.50 -6.56
CA ALA A 225 20.77 -9.88 -5.51
C ALA A 225 21.39 -10.12 -4.12
N VAL A 226 21.82 -11.34 -3.83
CA VAL A 226 22.45 -11.65 -2.52
C VAL A 226 23.76 -10.88 -2.36
N LYS A 227 24.61 -10.85 -3.39
CA LYS A 227 25.85 -10.07 -3.38
C LYS A 227 25.59 -8.59 -3.14
N ARG A 228 24.61 -8.01 -3.84
CA ARG A 228 24.28 -6.57 -3.74
C ARG A 228 23.76 -6.17 -2.36
N TYR A 229 22.89 -6.99 -1.76
CA TYR A 229 22.15 -6.60 -0.56
C TYR A 229 22.70 -7.19 0.75
N ALA A 230 23.27 -8.39 0.70
CA ALA A 230 23.91 -9.02 1.85
C ALA A 230 25.45 -8.88 1.83
N GLY A 231 26.05 -8.46 0.71
CA GLY A 231 27.50 -8.32 0.58
C GLY A 231 28.25 -9.66 0.42
N VAL A 232 27.53 -10.76 0.20
CA VAL A 232 28.08 -12.12 0.26
C VAL A 232 27.91 -12.84 -1.08
N ASP A 233 28.97 -13.54 -1.50
CA ASP A 233 28.95 -14.39 -2.70
C ASP A 233 28.43 -15.79 -2.37
N VAL A 234 27.23 -16.10 -2.86
CA VAL A 234 26.60 -17.42 -2.69
C VAL A 234 26.73 -18.24 -3.97
N THR A 235 27.06 -19.52 -3.84
CA THR A 235 27.16 -20.45 -4.96
C THR A 235 26.05 -21.50 -4.89
N ILE A 236 25.28 -21.65 -5.98
CA ILE A 236 24.37 -22.79 -6.14
C ILE A 236 25.22 -24.00 -6.52
N TRP A 237 25.07 -25.10 -5.78
CA TRP A 237 25.87 -26.31 -5.96
C TRP A 237 24.98 -27.55 -6.07
N PRO A 238 25.31 -28.53 -6.92
CA PRO A 238 24.57 -29.78 -7.02
C PRO A 238 24.60 -30.57 -5.71
N ALA A 239 23.44 -31.02 -5.24
CA ALA A 239 23.32 -31.78 -4.00
C ALA A 239 24.11 -33.10 -4.03
N ILE A 240 24.32 -33.69 -5.21
CA ILE A 240 25.07 -34.94 -5.40
C ILE A 240 26.56 -34.76 -5.07
N LYS A 241 27.11 -33.56 -5.31
CA LYS A 241 28.53 -33.21 -5.11
C LYS A 241 28.82 -32.55 -3.76
N VAL A 242 27.90 -32.65 -2.79
CA VAL A 242 28.06 -32.01 -1.47
C VAL A 242 29.12 -32.69 -0.63
N ARG A 243 29.36 -33.99 -0.83
CA ARG A 243 30.40 -34.75 -0.12
C ARG A 243 31.81 -34.23 -0.41
N ASP A 244 31.98 -33.56 -1.55
CA ASP A 244 33.27 -33.02 -2.01
C ASP A 244 33.57 -31.62 -1.44
N VAL A 245 32.63 -31.05 -0.67
CA VAL A 245 32.75 -29.69 -0.14
C VAL A 245 33.51 -29.68 1.18
N ASP A 246 34.58 -28.88 1.23
CA ASP A 246 35.34 -28.64 2.44
C ASP A 246 34.57 -27.73 3.42
N LEU A 247 33.98 -28.34 4.45
CA LEU A 247 33.20 -27.66 5.50
C LEU A 247 34.04 -26.70 6.36
N THR A 248 35.37 -26.80 6.31
CA THR A 248 36.25 -25.83 7.00
C THR A 248 36.29 -24.49 6.26
N LYS A 249 36.06 -24.50 4.95
CA LYS A 249 36.08 -23.31 4.08
C LYS A 249 34.69 -22.81 3.73
N TYR A 250 33.71 -23.71 3.66
CA TYR A 250 32.36 -23.39 3.21
C TYR A 250 31.30 -23.85 4.20
N VAL A 251 30.22 -23.09 4.26
CA VAL A 251 28.98 -23.41 4.94
C VAL A 251 27.97 -23.88 3.89
N VAL A 252 27.39 -25.05 4.13
CA VAL A 252 26.40 -25.67 3.26
C VAL A 252 25.00 -25.40 3.81
N ILE A 253 24.17 -24.76 3.01
CA ILE A 253 22.75 -24.53 3.31
C ILE A 253 21.91 -25.40 2.38
N GLN A 254 21.03 -26.22 2.94
CA GLN A 254 20.20 -27.16 2.19
C GLN A 254 18.74 -27.15 2.68
N SER A 255 17.86 -27.82 1.93
CA SER A 255 16.45 -27.97 2.29
C SER A 255 16.30 -28.70 3.63
N GLY A 256 15.54 -28.12 4.56
CA GLY A 256 15.22 -28.73 5.86
C GLY A 256 13.84 -29.37 5.94
N GLU A 257 13.11 -29.47 4.83
CA GLU A 257 11.80 -30.14 4.80
C GLU A 257 11.97 -31.62 4.40
N PRO A 258 11.85 -32.59 5.33
CA PRO A 258 12.25 -33.98 5.07
C PRO A 258 11.50 -34.65 3.92
N GLN A 259 10.23 -34.27 3.71
CA GLN A 259 9.38 -34.82 2.66
C GLN A 259 9.79 -34.34 1.25
N LEU A 260 10.40 -33.17 1.15
CA LEU A 260 10.73 -32.50 -0.12
C LEU A 260 12.25 -32.46 -0.38
N ALA A 261 13.07 -32.58 0.67
CA ALA A 261 14.52 -32.52 0.56
C ALA A 261 15.08 -33.57 -0.41
N LYS A 262 14.51 -34.77 -0.44
CA LYS A 262 14.95 -35.86 -1.33
C LYS A 262 14.79 -35.54 -2.82
N THR A 263 13.86 -34.66 -3.18
CA THR A 263 13.60 -34.28 -4.57
C THR A 263 14.36 -33.04 -4.99
N ILE A 264 14.86 -32.23 -4.05
CA ILE A 264 15.58 -30.99 -4.36
C ILE A 264 17.05 -31.34 -4.63
N GLN A 265 17.55 -30.97 -5.81
CA GLN A 265 18.86 -31.40 -6.30
C GLN A 265 19.95 -30.33 -6.16
N TYR A 266 19.68 -29.25 -5.42
CA TYR A 266 20.60 -28.13 -5.22
C TYR A 266 20.77 -27.79 -3.74
N VAL A 267 21.99 -27.40 -3.38
CA VAL A 267 22.34 -26.75 -2.11
C VAL A 267 22.99 -25.40 -2.39
N LEU A 268 23.14 -24.58 -1.35
CA LEU A 268 23.84 -23.31 -1.42
C LEU A 268 25.13 -23.38 -0.62
N LEU A 269 26.22 -22.89 -1.21
CA LEU A 269 27.52 -22.75 -0.55
C LEU A 269 27.77 -21.27 -0.28
N VAL A 270 28.19 -21.00 0.95
CA VAL A 270 28.64 -19.69 1.41
C VAL A 270 30.02 -19.87 2.00
N LYS A 271 30.92 -18.90 1.87
CA LYS A 271 32.23 -19.01 2.53
C LYS A 271 32.06 -18.90 4.05
N ARG A 272 32.89 -19.63 4.80
CA ARG A 272 32.84 -19.62 6.27
C ARG A 272 33.17 -18.26 6.87
N GLU A 273 33.99 -17.45 6.18
CA GLU A 273 34.30 -16.07 6.57
C GLU A 273 33.08 -15.15 6.61
N ASP A 274 32.08 -15.41 5.75
CA ASP A 274 30.85 -14.63 5.65
C ASP A 274 29.76 -15.08 6.63
N MET A 275 29.97 -16.22 7.32
CA MET A 275 29.08 -16.74 8.37
C MET A 275 29.89 -17.23 9.59
N PRO A 276 30.60 -16.34 10.29
CA PRO A 276 31.48 -16.70 11.40
C PRO A 276 30.75 -17.36 12.58
N ASN A 277 29.46 -17.07 12.78
CA ASN A 277 28.68 -17.59 13.92
C ASN A 277 27.97 -18.91 13.62
N THR A 278 28.37 -19.64 12.56
CA THR A 278 27.77 -20.93 12.21
C THR A 278 27.78 -21.94 13.38
N ASP A 279 28.83 -21.92 14.20
CA ASP A 279 28.95 -22.78 15.38
C ASP A 279 28.41 -22.13 16.66
N ALA A 280 28.22 -20.80 16.65
CA ALA A 280 27.61 -20.10 17.75
C ALA A 280 26.09 -20.34 17.72
N GLY A 281 25.46 -20.58 18.86
CA GLY A 281 24.03 -20.86 18.93
C GLY A 281 23.11 -19.74 18.38
N ARG A 282 23.65 -18.59 17.97
CA ARG A 282 22.93 -17.39 17.53
C ARG A 282 23.59 -16.75 16.32
N TRP A 283 22.76 -16.30 15.39
CA TRP A 283 23.16 -15.54 14.20
C TRP A 283 23.25 -14.05 14.51
N ASP A 284 24.23 -13.37 13.93
CA ASP A 284 24.23 -11.92 13.87
C ASP A 284 23.15 -11.40 12.90
N GLN A 285 23.00 -10.08 12.81
CA GLN A 285 21.96 -9.50 11.97
C GLN A 285 22.21 -9.70 10.48
N ASN A 286 23.46 -9.62 10.01
CA ASN A 286 23.81 -9.73 8.59
C ASN A 286 23.71 -11.18 8.12
N GLU A 287 24.17 -12.13 8.93
CA GLU A 287 24.00 -13.56 8.77
C GLU A 287 22.51 -13.94 8.76
N HIS A 288 21.71 -13.37 9.66
CA HIS A 288 20.26 -13.64 9.65
C HIS A 288 19.59 -13.12 8.38
N LEU A 289 20.02 -11.97 7.86
CA LEU A 289 19.52 -11.43 6.59
C LEU A 289 19.93 -12.31 5.40
N LEU A 290 21.16 -12.82 5.39
CA LEU A 290 21.62 -13.80 4.42
C LEU A 290 20.81 -15.10 4.51
N LEU A 291 20.51 -15.57 5.72
CA LEU A 291 19.66 -16.73 5.94
C LEU A 291 18.23 -16.50 5.45
N VAL A 292 17.67 -15.29 5.59
CA VAL A 292 16.36 -14.94 5.01
C VAL A 292 16.39 -14.99 3.48
N ALA A 293 17.47 -14.50 2.86
CA ALA A 293 17.65 -14.56 1.41
C ALA A 293 17.76 -16.01 0.89
N THR A 294 18.59 -16.83 1.53
CA THR A 294 18.79 -18.24 1.16
C THR A 294 17.57 -19.10 1.50
N ALA A 295 16.84 -18.80 2.58
CA ALA A 295 15.57 -19.45 2.88
C ALA A 295 14.50 -19.10 1.86
N ALA A 296 14.46 -17.87 1.32
CA ALA A 296 13.55 -17.56 0.21
C ALA A 296 13.83 -18.45 -1.01
N PHE A 297 15.10 -18.74 -1.32
CA PHE A 297 15.45 -19.70 -2.37
C PHE A 297 14.84 -21.08 -2.12
N PHE A 298 15.03 -21.63 -0.91
CA PHE A 298 14.47 -22.94 -0.56
C PHE A 298 12.95 -22.95 -0.48
N LYS A 299 12.30 -21.85 -0.13
CA LYS A 299 10.85 -21.74 -0.19
C LYS A 299 10.31 -21.93 -1.61
N ALA A 300 11.00 -21.37 -2.61
CA ALA A 300 10.67 -21.62 -4.01
C ALA A 300 10.90 -23.09 -4.37
N ALA A 301 12.02 -23.67 -3.96
CA ALA A 301 12.31 -25.09 -4.18
C ALA A 301 11.24 -26.01 -3.56
N HIS A 302 10.79 -25.71 -2.33
CA HIS A 302 9.70 -26.45 -1.66
C HIS A 302 8.39 -26.33 -2.43
N TYR A 303 8.07 -25.15 -2.96
CA TYR A 303 6.87 -24.95 -3.77
C TYR A 303 6.91 -25.80 -5.06
N TYR A 304 8.03 -25.80 -5.78
CA TYR A 304 8.21 -26.60 -7.00
C TYR A 304 8.15 -28.10 -6.73
N ALA A 305 8.90 -28.57 -5.73
CA ALA A 305 8.89 -29.98 -5.31
C ALA A 305 7.50 -30.45 -4.87
N GLY A 306 6.77 -29.63 -4.12
CA GLY A 306 5.42 -29.97 -3.65
C GLY A 306 4.37 -30.07 -4.76
N LYS A 307 4.58 -29.39 -5.90
CA LYS A 307 3.63 -29.41 -7.03
C LYS A 307 3.92 -30.48 -8.08
N GLN A 308 5.13 -31.06 -8.08
CA GLN A 308 5.42 -32.24 -8.90
C GLN A 308 4.79 -33.52 -8.33
N ASN A 309 4.65 -33.63 -7.00
CA ASN A 309 4.10 -34.80 -6.32
C ASN A 309 2.55 -34.89 -6.31
N SER A 310 1.86 -34.26 -7.27
CA SER A 310 0.39 -34.30 -7.34
C SER A 310 -0.11 -35.70 -7.77
N LYS A 311 -0.44 -36.53 -6.78
CA LYS A 311 -0.83 -37.96 -6.90
C LYS A 311 -1.98 -38.29 -7.87
N ASN A 312 -2.73 -37.31 -8.38
CA ASN A 312 -3.96 -37.56 -9.13
C ASN A 312 -3.85 -37.37 -10.66
N GLY A 313 -2.66 -37.17 -11.24
CA GLY A 313 -2.40 -37.22 -12.70
C GLY A 313 -3.17 -36.23 -13.60
N ARG A 314 -4.10 -35.44 -13.04
CA ARG A 314 -5.02 -34.54 -13.77
C ARG A 314 -4.62 -33.06 -13.73
N ALA A 315 -3.54 -32.71 -13.01
CA ALA A 315 -3.09 -31.33 -12.89
C ALA A 315 -1.76 -31.14 -13.64
N PRO A 316 -1.59 -30.03 -14.38
CA PRO A 316 -0.29 -29.70 -14.97
C PRO A 316 0.77 -29.64 -13.87
N THR A 317 1.92 -30.29 -14.09
CA THR A 317 3.06 -30.28 -13.18
C THR A 317 4.00 -29.13 -13.52
N LEU A 318 4.74 -28.65 -12.52
CA LEU A 318 5.78 -27.65 -12.75
C LEU A 318 7.00 -28.29 -13.42
N PRO A 319 7.72 -27.54 -14.27
CA PRO A 319 9.02 -27.97 -14.76
C PRO A 319 9.99 -28.21 -13.59
N GLY A 320 10.95 -29.11 -13.78
CA GLY A 320 11.90 -29.57 -12.77
C GLY A 320 12.98 -28.55 -12.38
N LEU A 321 12.65 -27.27 -12.29
CA LEU A 321 13.62 -26.18 -12.09
C LEU A 321 14.54 -26.39 -10.87
N PHE A 322 14.01 -26.93 -9.78
CA PHE A 322 14.77 -27.20 -8.53
C PHE A 322 15.00 -28.69 -8.26
N THR A 323 14.39 -29.57 -9.06
CA THR A 323 14.25 -31.00 -8.78
C THR A 323 14.86 -31.90 -9.84
N GLN A 324 15.29 -31.31 -10.95
CA GLN A 324 15.97 -31.98 -12.03
C GLN A 324 17.25 -31.22 -12.35
N ILE A 325 18.35 -31.96 -12.44
CA ILE A 325 19.63 -31.50 -12.91
C ILE A 325 20.04 -32.43 -14.05
N ASN A 326 20.33 -31.86 -15.21
CA ASN A 326 20.92 -32.61 -16.30
C ASN A 326 22.43 -32.65 -16.08
N GLU A 327 22.98 -33.83 -15.82
CA GLU A 327 24.42 -34.00 -15.57
C GLU A 327 25.28 -33.50 -16.73
N MET A 328 24.77 -33.53 -17.96
CA MET A 328 25.47 -33.03 -19.15
C MET A 328 25.31 -31.51 -19.38
N ALA A 329 24.35 -30.85 -18.72
CA ALA A 329 24.05 -29.42 -18.87
C ALA A 329 23.96 -28.68 -17.52
N MET A 330 24.73 -29.16 -16.55
CA MET A 330 24.69 -28.70 -15.15
C MET A 330 24.93 -27.19 -15.01
N ASP A 331 25.85 -26.63 -15.81
CA ASP A 331 26.17 -25.21 -15.78
C ASP A 331 25.01 -24.34 -16.33
N GLU A 332 24.30 -24.83 -17.34
CA GLU A 332 23.12 -24.16 -17.89
C GLU A 332 21.95 -24.18 -16.88
N ASP A 333 21.72 -25.32 -16.22
CA ASP A 333 20.70 -25.43 -15.18
C ASP A 333 20.96 -24.48 -14.00
N ILE A 334 22.22 -24.38 -13.56
CA ILE A 334 22.64 -23.42 -12.53
C ILE A 334 22.49 -21.98 -13.03
N ALA A 335 22.83 -21.69 -14.29
CA ALA A 335 22.64 -20.36 -14.88
C ALA A 335 21.15 -19.97 -14.93
N ASN A 336 20.27 -20.91 -15.27
CA ASN A 336 18.83 -20.72 -15.27
C ASN A 336 18.29 -20.39 -13.88
N LEU A 337 18.75 -21.07 -12.82
CA LEU A 337 18.39 -20.74 -11.43
C LEU A 337 18.91 -19.38 -10.95
N ASN A 338 19.94 -18.85 -11.59
CA ASN A 338 20.46 -17.51 -11.32
C ASN A 338 19.76 -16.42 -12.12
N SER A 339 19.06 -16.76 -13.20
CA SER A 339 18.46 -15.79 -14.12
C SER A 339 17.29 -15.03 -13.50
N ALA A 340 17.26 -13.72 -13.74
CA ALA A 340 16.15 -12.86 -13.34
C ALA A 340 14.81 -13.30 -13.97
N ALA A 341 14.84 -13.80 -15.21
CA ALA A 341 13.64 -14.26 -15.92
C ALA A 341 12.99 -15.47 -15.20
N SER A 342 13.80 -16.44 -14.76
CA SER A 342 13.33 -17.60 -14.00
C SER A 342 12.69 -17.18 -12.68
N TRP A 343 13.25 -16.18 -11.98
CA TRP A 343 12.67 -15.69 -10.74
C TRP A 343 11.38 -14.88 -10.94
N ARG A 344 11.24 -14.16 -12.07
CA ARG A 344 9.96 -13.58 -12.47
C ARG A 344 8.90 -14.67 -12.69
N GLU A 345 9.28 -15.77 -13.32
CA GLU A 345 8.39 -16.92 -13.52
C GLU A 345 8.01 -17.57 -12.17
N VAL A 346 8.98 -17.84 -11.29
CA VAL A 346 8.75 -18.39 -9.94
C VAL A 346 7.74 -17.52 -9.18
N LEU A 347 7.96 -16.20 -9.15
CA LEU A 347 7.03 -15.27 -8.52
C LEU A 347 5.65 -15.31 -9.18
N GLY A 348 5.60 -15.25 -10.51
CA GLY A 348 4.35 -15.28 -11.28
C GLY A 348 3.53 -16.54 -11.04
N ARG A 349 4.16 -17.72 -11.07
CA ARG A 349 3.50 -19.01 -10.81
C ARG A 349 3.07 -19.15 -9.37
N SER A 350 3.85 -18.61 -8.42
CA SER A 350 3.45 -18.61 -7.01
C SER A 350 2.13 -17.83 -6.79
N ILE A 351 1.87 -16.78 -7.59
CA ILE A 351 0.68 -15.92 -7.47
C ILE A 351 -0.47 -16.42 -8.33
N ARG A 352 -0.24 -16.70 -9.62
CA ARG A 352 -1.27 -17.06 -10.60
C ARG A 352 -1.50 -18.58 -10.72
N GLY A 353 -0.64 -19.39 -10.10
CA GLY A 353 -0.66 -20.84 -10.25
C GLY A 353 -0.18 -21.30 -11.62
N LEU A 354 -0.65 -22.49 -12.03
CA LEU A 354 -0.15 -23.24 -13.19
C LEU A 354 -1.00 -23.08 -14.45
N LYS A 355 -2.05 -22.25 -14.39
CA LYS A 355 -3.01 -22.08 -15.49
C LYS A 355 -2.55 -21.15 -16.62
N PRO A 356 -1.89 -20.00 -16.34
CA PRO A 356 -1.41 -19.12 -17.40
C PRO A 356 -0.32 -19.81 -18.22
N SER A 357 -0.28 -19.54 -19.53
CA SER A 357 0.86 -19.96 -20.36
C SER A 357 2.11 -19.16 -20.02
N ASP A 358 3.27 -19.70 -20.34
CA ASP A 358 4.56 -19.11 -19.99
C ASP A 358 4.75 -17.73 -20.63
N ILE A 359 4.29 -17.56 -21.87
CA ILE A 359 4.31 -16.28 -22.59
C ILE A 359 3.39 -15.25 -21.92
N GLU A 360 2.19 -15.66 -21.52
CA GLU A 360 1.26 -14.76 -20.83
C GLU A 360 1.81 -14.35 -19.46
N LEU A 361 2.43 -15.29 -18.76
CA LEU A 361 3.03 -15.05 -17.46
C LEU A 361 4.23 -14.11 -17.56
N SER A 362 5.15 -14.35 -18.49
CA SER A 362 6.31 -13.49 -18.72
C SER A 362 5.88 -12.05 -19.02
N ARG A 363 4.97 -11.84 -19.99
CA ARG A 363 4.45 -10.50 -20.31
C ARG A 363 3.81 -9.81 -19.11
N SER A 364 3.04 -10.56 -18.33
CA SER A 364 2.39 -10.04 -17.12
C SER A 364 3.40 -9.65 -16.04
N MET A 365 4.46 -10.44 -15.86
CA MET A 365 5.48 -10.18 -14.86
C MET A 365 6.38 -9.01 -15.28
N ASP A 366 6.78 -8.92 -16.54
CA ASP A 366 7.57 -7.79 -17.04
C ASP A 366 6.80 -6.47 -16.89
N SER A 367 5.50 -6.47 -17.20
CA SER A 367 4.61 -5.35 -16.93
C SER A 367 4.56 -4.99 -15.45
N HIS A 368 4.49 -5.97 -14.55
CA HIS A 368 4.44 -5.73 -13.10
C HIS A 368 5.75 -5.14 -12.58
N PHE A 369 6.90 -5.65 -13.01
CA PHE A 369 8.21 -5.16 -12.57
C PHE A 369 8.46 -3.70 -13.01
N GLN A 370 8.04 -3.34 -14.23
CA GLN A 370 8.06 -1.96 -14.71
C GLN A 370 7.10 -1.04 -13.93
N GLU A 371 5.95 -1.55 -13.44
CA GLU A 371 5.06 -0.79 -12.57
C GLU A 371 5.69 -0.57 -11.18
N CYS A 372 6.34 -1.61 -10.64
CA CYS A 372 6.99 -1.59 -9.33
C CYS A 372 8.04 -0.50 -9.19
N GLU A 373 8.89 -0.30 -10.19
CA GLU A 373 9.94 0.74 -10.18
C GLU A 373 9.39 2.16 -9.93
N ARG A 374 8.10 2.38 -10.16
CA ARG A 374 7.45 3.69 -10.00
C ARG A 374 6.72 3.88 -8.67
N TYR A 375 6.62 2.84 -7.83
CA TYR A 375 5.92 2.97 -6.54
C TYR A 375 6.66 3.88 -5.56
N VAL A 376 7.98 3.93 -5.63
CA VAL A 376 8.82 4.81 -4.80
C VAL A 376 9.17 6.08 -5.55
N ASN A 377 8.23 7.03 -5.51
CA ASN A 377 8.43 8.36 -6.09
C ASN A 377 9.05 9.35 -5.10
N SER A 378 9.39 10.56 -5.57
CA SER A 378 9.98 11.62 -4.77
C SER A 378 9.13 12.00 -3.55
N THR A 379 7.79 11.94 -3.67
CA THR A 379 6.87 12.23 -2.55
C THR A 379 6.96 11.17 -1.46
N PHE A 380 6.87 9.88 -1.83
CA PHE A 380 6.98 8.79 -0.88
C PHE A 380 8.38 8.73 -0.25
N ARG A 381 9.44 8.97 -1.02
CA ARG A 381 10.81 9.10 -0.49
C ARG A 381 10.92 10.23 0.53
N GLY A 382 10.36 11.41 0.25
CA GLY A 382 10.31 12.50 1.21
C GLY A 382 9.58 12.13 2.51
N GLU A 383 8.46 11.41 2.42
CA GLU A 383 7.75 10.90 3.60
C GLU A 383 8.56 9.85 4.39
N LEU A 384 9.35 9.01 3.70
CA LEU A 384 10.26 8.05 4.35
C LEU A 384 11.41 8.75 5.06
N MET A 385 12.11 9.65 4.38
CA MET A 385 13.26 10.39 4.92
C MET A 385 12.88 11.28 6.11
N ALA A 386 11.65 11.81 6.12
CA ALA A 386 11.14 12.56 7.27
C ALA A 386 11.03 11.70 8.54
N ASN A 387 10.82 10.38 8.39
CA ASN A 387 10.76 9.45 9.51
C ASN A 387 12.12 8.80 9.82
N ASP A 388 12.94 8.57 8.79
CA ASP A 388 14.27 7.96 8.91
C ASP A 388 15.25 8.69 7.98
N PRO A 389 16.02 9.68 8.50
CA PRO A 389 16.98 10.45 7.72
C PRO A 389 18.16 9.63 7.17
N SER A 390 18.32 8.37 7.57
CA SER A 390 19.40 7.51 7.07
C SER A 390 19.10 6.87 5.70
N ILE A 391 17.90 7.10 5.17
CA ILE A 391 17.46 6.57 3.88
C ILE A 391 18.14 7.34 2.73
N PRO A 392 18.76 6.65 1.75
CA PRO A 392 19.35 7.28 0.57
C PRO A 392 18.34 8.03 -0.31
N ASP A 393 18.76 9.15 -0.89
CA ASP A 393 17.94 10.02 -1.75
C ASP A 393 17.51 9.32 -3.07
N ASP A 394 18.34 8.39 -3.55
CA ASP A 394 18.18 7.63 -4.80
C ASP A 394 17.52 6.26 -4.59
N LEU A 395 17.00 5.98 -3.38
CA LEU A 395 16.40 4.70 -3.03
C LEU A 395 15.30 4.28 -4.01
N ASP A 396 15.52 3.14 -4.66
CA ASP A 396 14.56 2.53 -5.58
C ASP A 396 13.55 1.60 -4.86
N MET A 397 12.58 1.06 -5.59
CA MET A 397 11.59 0.13 -5.02
C MET A 397 12.21 -1.16 -4.46
N PHE A 398 13.28 -1.68 -5.07
CA PHE A 398 13.91 -2.93 -4.64
C PHE A 398 14.79 -2.70 -3.40
N ASP A 399 15.49 -1.58 -3.34
CA ASP A 399 16.19 -1.09 -2.15
C ASP A 399 15.21 -0.88 -0.99
N PHE A 400 14.02 -0.33 -1.28
CA PHE A 400 12.93 -0.22 -0.31
C PHE A 400 12.44 -1.58 0.22
N LEU A 401 12.30 -2.59 -0.64
CA LEU A 401 11.91 -3.94 -0.21
C LEU A 401 12.98 -4.59 0.67
N TRP A 402 14.26 -4.35 0.37
CA TRP A 402 15.36 -4.79 1.22
C TRP A 402 15.35 -4.07 2.57
N TYR A 403 15.24 -2.74 2.58
CA TYR A 403 15.11 -1.93 3.80
C TYR A 403 13.96 -2.42 4.68
N THR A 404 12.81 -2.72 4.07
CA THR A 404 11.65 -3.26 4.79
C THR A 404 11.94 -4.65 5.39
N THR A 405 12.67 -5.49 4.66
CA THR A 405 13.12 -6.81 5.15
C THR A 405 14.05 -6.64 6.34
N GLN A 406 15.03 -5.74 6.26
CA GLN A 406 15.93 -5.40 7.37
C GLN A 406 15.16 -4.89 8.59
N LEU A 407 14.20 -3.99 8.39
CA LEU A 407 13.36 -3.44 9.45
C LEU A 407 12.59 -4.54 10.17
N MET A 408 11.97 -5.47 9.44
CA MET A 408 11.18 -6.57 10.01
C MET A 408 12.05 -7.60 10.75
N VAL A 409 13.23 -7.92 10.22
CA VAL A 409 14.18 -8.86 10.83
C VAL A 409 14.84 -8.26 12.08
N ARG A 410 15.36 -7.03 12.00
CA ARG A 410 16.07 -6.34 13.09
C ARG A 410 15.19 -6.13 14.31
N THR A 411 13.94 -5.74 14.10
CA THR A 411 13.15 -5.14 15.17
C THR A 411 12.34 -6.13 15.97
N ARG A 412 12.14 -7.39 15.51
CA ARG A 412 11.04 -8.28 15.95
C ARG A 412 9.86 -7.38 16.34
N LEU A 413 9.10 -6.84 15.38
CA LEU A 413 8.01 -5.83 15.45
C LEU A 413 7.45 -5.42 16.86
N THR A 414 7.36 -6.38 17.77
CA THR A 414 7.27 -6.28 19.24
C THR A 414 8.34 -5.50 20.05
N LYS A 415 9.44 -4.91 19.56
CA LYS A 415 10.39 -4.14 20.43
C LYS A 415 10.37 -2.61 20.27
N GLN A 416 9.36 -2.05 19.59
CA GLN A 416 9.33 -0.61 19.31
C GLN A 416 8.35 0.16 20.21
N ASP A 417 8.83 1.30 20.70
CA ASP A 417 8.21 2.09 21.77
C ASP A 417 7.08 3.03 21.29
N ASP A 418 6.93 3.22 19.97
CA ASP A 418 6.15 4.34 19.40
C ASP A 418 4.97 3.93 18.50
N ILE A 419 4.71 2.62 18.33
CA ILE A 419 3.61 2.12 17.47
C ILE A 419 2.23 2.70 17.85
N PRO A 420 1.82 2.72 19.15
CA PRO A 420 0.51 3.24 19.54
C PRO A 420 0.43 4.77 19.57
N SER A 421 1.55 5.49 19.39
CA SER A 421 1.56 6.95 19.47
C SER A 421 0.73 7.60 18.37
N MET A 422 0.02 8.68 18.71
CA MET A 422 -0.73 9.52 17.77
C MET A 422 0.11 10.68 17.24
N TYR A 423 1.24 11.01 17.89
CA TYR A 423 2.12 12.08 17.44
C TYR A 423 2.74 11.77 16.07
N GLY A 424 2.98 12.79 15.26
CA GLY A 424 3.56 12.65 13.92
C GLY A 424 2.62 12.07 12.86
N LYS A 425 1.45 11.53 13.25
CA LYS A 425 0.44 11.06 12.31
C LYS A 425 -0.39 12.25 11.79
N ARG A 426 -0.68 12.22 10.48
CA ARG A 426 -1.47 13.21 9.72
C ARG A 426 -2.93 12.78 9.64
N LEU A 427 -3.87 13.70 9.84
CA LEU A 427 -5.28 13.47 9.54
C LEU A 427 -5.54 13.79 8.06
N THR A 428 -6.01 12.81 7.28
CA THR A 428 -6.34 13.00 5.85
C THR A 428 -7.67 12.35 5.47
N VAL A 429 -8.43 13.03 4.62
CA VAL A 429 -9.70 12.59 4.06
C VAL A 429 -9.63 12.53 2.54
N THR A 430 -9.15 13.60 1.90
CA THR A 430 -9.20 13.77 0.45
C THR A 430 -8.43 12.69 -0.30
N ASP A 431 -7.25 12.31 0.20
CA ASP A 431 -6.44 11.27 -0.44
C ASP A 431 -7.10 9.88 -0.38
N TYR A 432 -7.70 9.54 0.78
CA TYR A 432 -8.41 8.27 0.94
C TYR A 432 -9.78 8.26 0.25
N LEU A 433 -10.39 9.42 0.02
CA LEU A 433 -11.63 9.56 -0.74
C LEU A 433 -11.42 9.24 -2.23
N LEU A 434 -10.29 9.68 -2.79
CA LEU A 434 -9.91 9.43 -4.19
C LEU A 434 -9.35 8.01 -4.41
N LEU A 435 -8.91 7.36 -3.33
CA LEU A 435 -8.34 6.03 -3.32
C LEU A 435 -9.41 4.92 -3.38
N GLY A 436 -9.06 3.81 -4.04
CA GLY A 436 -9.89 2.61 -4.13
C GLY A 436 -9.57 1.81 -5.39
N GLN A 437 -9.86 0.51 -5.41
CA GLN A 437 -9.52 -0.38 -6.55
C GLN A 437 -10.10 0.08 -7.90
N ARG A 438 -11.28 0.72 -7.84
CA ARG A 438 -11.94 1.42 -8.96
C ARG A 438 -12.06 2.93 -8.69
N GLY A 439 -11.31 3.46 -7.73
CA GLY A 439 -11.30 4.87 -7.36
C GLY A 439 -10.63 5.74 -8.43
N PHE A 440 -10.56 7.03 -8.16
CA PHE A 440 -10.00 8.02 -9.06
C PHE A 440 -8.51 7.75 -9.31
N THR A 441 -7.69 7.75 -8.25
CA THR A 441 -6.24 7.66 -8.37
C THR A 441 -5.78 6.40 -9.11
N THR A 442 -6.29 5.23 -8.70
CA THR A 442 -6.00 3.95 -9.37
C THR A 442 -6.46 3.92 -10.84
N THR A 443 -7.52 4.64 -11.20
CA THR A 443 -7.98 4.71 -12.60
C THR A 443 -7.06 5.60 -13.44
N ILE A 444 -6.62 6.73 -12.90
CA ILE A 444 -5.68 7.61 -13.59
C ILE A 444 -4.34 6.91 -13.80
N SER A 445 -3.80 6.20 -12.80
CA SER A 445 -2.58 5.40 -12.97
C SER A 445 -2.72 4.31 -14.04
N LYS A 446 -3.91 3.68 -14.18
CA LYS A 446 -4.20 2.72 -15.26
C LYS A 446 -4.25 3.36 -16.63
N ILE A 447 -4.80 4.58 -16.75
CA ILE A 447 -4.77 5.35 -18.00
C ILE A 447 -3.32 5.62 -18.37
N ARG A 448 -2.53 6.21 -17.47
CA ARG A 448 -1.10 6.47 -17.66
C ARG A 448 -0.38 5.22 -18.15
N TRP A 449 -0.56 4.09 -17.47
CA TRP A 449 0.05 2.81 -17.86
C TRP A 449 -0.28 2.43 -19.31
N LYS A 450 -1.56 2.51 -19.69
CA LYS A 450 -1.99 2.18 -21.04
C LYS A 450 -1.42 3.14 -22.09
N LEU A 451 -1.30 4.41 -21.75
CA LEU A 451 -0.71 5.42 -22.64
C LEU A 451 0.80 5.27 -22.77
N GLY A 452 1.48 4.79 -21.72
CA GLY A 452 2.91 4.47 -21.74
C GLY A 452 3.30 3.39 -22.76
N GLN A 453 2.35 2.54 -23.17
CA GLN A 453 2.56 1.53 -24.22
C GLN A 453 2.50 2.11 -25.63
N LEU A 454 2.30 3.42 -25.78
CA LEU A 454 2.20 4.12 -27.06
C LEU A 454 3.47 4.90 -27.41
N GLU A 455 4.56 4.74 -26.64
CA GLU A 455 5.83 5.47 -26.78
C GLU A 455 6.39 5.46 -28.22
N HIS A 456 6.26 4.34 -28.93
CA HIS A 456 6.75 4.20 -30.32
C HIS A 456 5.75 4.58 -31.41
N ARG A 457 4.60 5.17 -31.05
CA ARG A 457 3.57 5.56 -32.02
C ARG A 457 3.65 7.04 -32.35
N THR A 458 3.40 7.36 -33.62
CA THR A 458 3.27 8.75 -34.08
C THR A 458 2.14 9.48 -33.31
N PRO A 459 2.29 10.79 -33.03
CA PRO A 459 1.30 11.62 -32.34
C PRO A 459 -0.16 11.44 -32.82
N GLU A 460 -0.37 11.38 -34.13
CA GLU A 460 -1.69 11.30 -34.76
C GLU A 460 -2.39 9.95 -34.53
N THR A 461 -1.64 8.85 -34.59
CA THR A 461 -2.18 7.50 -34.31
C THR A 461 -2.38 7.26 -32.82
N ALA A 462 -1.61 7.93 -31.96
CA ALA A 462 -1.80 7.95 -30.52
C ALA A 462 -3.06 8.73 -30.11
N ALA A 463 -3.40 9.82 -30.79
CA ALA A 463 -4.53 10.71 -30.48
C ALA A 463 -5.85 9.97 -30.24
N LYS A 464 -6.21 9.06 -31.17
CA LYS A 464 -7.44 8.25 -31.05
C LYS A 464 -7.42 7.36 -29.80
N SER A 465 -6.28 6.71 -29.53
CA SER A 465 -6.12 5.82 -28.37
C SER A 465 -6.18 6.58 -27.06
N ILE A 466 -5.58 7.78 -27.00
CA ILE A 466 -5.64 8.70 -25.86
C ILE A 466 -7.09 9.13 -25.62
N ARG A 467 -7.77 9.61 -26.66
CA ARG A 467 -9.16 10.06 -26.58
C ARG A 467 -10.08 8.94 -26.09
N ASP A 468 -9.90 7.73 -26.60
CA ASP A 468 -10.65 6.55 -26.17
C ASP A 468 -10.39 6.18 -24.71
N ALA A 469 -9.14 6.26 -24.24
CA ALA A 469 -8.81 6.01 -22.84
C ALA A 469 -9.47 7.04 -21.93
N LEU A 470 -9.38 8.34 -22.26
CA LEU A 470 -10.01 9.42 -21.50
C LEU A 470 -11.55 9.29 -21.51
N ASN A 471 -12.16 9.01 -22.67
CA ASN A 471 -13.60 8.78 -22.84
C ASN A 471 -14.12 7.64 -21.95
N LYS A 472 -13.44 6.50 -21.98
CA LYS A 472 -13.92 5.26 -21.34
C LYS A 472 -13.68 5.25 -19.83
N GLN A 473 -12.61 5.90 -19.35
CA GLN A 473 -12.17 5.79 -17.96
C GLN A 473 -12.52 7.03 -17.13
N ILE A 474 -12.43 8.24 -17.69
CA ILE A 474 -12.79 9.49 -17.00
C ILE A 474 -14.27 9.79 -17.23
N VAL A 475 -15.10 9.05 -16.51
CA VAL A 475 -16.56 9.18 -16.52
C VAL A 475 -17.05 10.14 -15.43
N LEU A 476 -18.27 10.67 -15.61
CA LEU A 476 -18.87 11.65 -14.69
C LEU A 476 -18.79 11.22 -13.21
N ASN A 477 -19.15 9.97 -12.90
CA ASN A 477 -19.17 9.48 -11.52
C ASN A 477 -17.87 8.79 -11.08
N LEU A 478 -16.74 9.06 -11.74
CA LEU A 478 -15.44 8.42 -11.45
C LEU A 478 -15.06 8.50 -9.96
N VAL A 479 -15.22 9.68 -9.34
CA VAL A 479 -14.91 9.86 -7.91
C VAL A 479 -16.03 9.32 -7.02
N MET A 480 -17.29 9.47 -7.44
CA MET A 480 -18.45 9.11 -6.63
C MET A 480 -18.71 7.59 -6.54
N ARG A 481 -18.25 6.80 -7.53
CA ARG A 481 -18.62 5.37 -7.66
C ARG A 481 -18.10 4.47 -6.54
N THR A 482 -17.11 4.91 -5.76
CA THR A 482 -16.54 4.15 -4.65
C THR A 482 -17.09 4.55 -3.29
N ILE A 483 -18.01 5.53 -3.21
CA ILE A 483 -18.51 6.05 -1.93
C ILE A 483 -19.04 4.96 -1.00
N THR A 484 -19.86 4.05 -1.52
CA THR A 484 -20.48 2.98 -0.73
C THR A 484 -19.53 1.83 -0.39
N SER A 485 -18.37 1.76 -1.04
CA SER A 485 -17.36 0.71 -0.83
C SER A 485 -16.08 1.22 -0.15
N ASN A 486 -15.98 2.53 0.13
CA ASN A 486 -14.84 3.13 0.82
C ASN A 486 -15.00 2.95 2.34
N GLY A 487 -14.05 2.29 3.00
CA GLY A 487 -14.10 2.05 4.45
C GLY A 487 -14.10 3.31 5.31
N GLY A 488 -13.60 4.44 4.77
CA GLY A 488 -13.65 5.76 5.41
C GLY A 488 -15.01 6.46 5.36
N ILE A 489 -15.98 5.87 4.66
CA ILE A 489 -17.33 6.43 4.52
C ILE A 489 -18.33 5.48 5.16
N SER A 490 -19.22 6.03 5.96
CA SER A 490 -20.18 5.24 6.72
C SER A 490 -21.54 5.89 6.79
N PHE A 491 -22.60 5.09 6.89
CA PHE A 491 -23.93 5.62 7.13
C PHE A 491 -23.96 6.38 8.45
N PHE A 492 -24.48 7.60 8.41
CA PHE A 492 -24.73 8.38 9.61
C PHE A 492 -26.22 8.31 9.95
N ASN A 493 -26.52 7.68 11.08
CA ASN A 493 -27.88 7.56 11.59
C ASN A 493 -27.84 7.84 13.10
N ALA A 494 -27.78 9.13 13.46
CA ALA A 494 -27.88 9.56 14.84
C ALA A 494 -28.53 10.94 14.89
N SER A 495 -29.51 11.11 15.78
CA SER A 495 -30.00 12.41 16.18
C SER A 495 -29.04 12.96 17.23
N THR A 496 -28.41 14.10 16.96
CA THR A 496 -27.45 14.71 17.88
C THR A 496 -27.62 16.22 17.92
N GLU A 497 -27.49 16.79 19.12
CA GLU A 497 -27.51 18.23 19.35
C GLU A 497 -26.11 18.86 19.18
N SER A 498 -25.05 18.05 19.14
CA SER A 498 -23.66 18.50 18.98
C SER A 498 -22.92 17.69 17.93
N MET A 499 -22.75 18.29 16.75
CA MET A 499 -21.92 17.70 15.68
C MET A 499 -20.48 17.47 16.11
N VAL A 500 -19.96 18.28 17.05
CA VAL A 500 -18.58 18.16 17.50
C VAL A 500 -18.36 16.82 18.16
N LEU A 501 -19.21 16.49 19.13
CA LEU A 501 -19.10 15.28 19.95
C LEU A 501 -19.57 14.01 19.21
N ALA A 502 -20.58 14.13 18.35
CA ALA A 502 -21.20 12.97 17.72
C ALA A 502 -20.57 12.57 16.37
N VAL A 503 -19.87 13.49 15.69
CA VAL A 503 -19.40 13.24 14.31
C VAL A 503 -17.97 13.71 14.11
N SER A 504 -17.69 14.99 14.37
CA SER A 504 -16.44 15.63 13.92
C SER A 504 -15.15 15.01 14.49
N THR A 505 -15.24 14.46 15.70
CA THR A 505 -14.12 13.83 16.41
C THR A 505 -13.88 12.38 16.00
N HIS A 506 -14.77 11.77 15.21
CA HIS A 506 -14.59 10.38 14.80
C HIS A 506 -13.55 10.27 13.68
N ALA A 507 -12.48 9.52 13.93
CA ALA A 507 -11.46 9.15 12.97
C ALA A 507 -11.39 7.63 12.80
N ILE A 508 -10.63 7.16 11.82
CA ILE A 508 -10.35 5.74 11.62
C ILE A 508 -8.86 5.50 11.35
N GLY A 509 -8.39 4.28 11.64
CA GLY A 509 -7.03 3.87 11.27
C GLY A 509 -6.89 3.62 9.77
N GLN A 510 -5.66 3.70 9.24
CA GLN A 510 -5.39 3.45 7.81
C GLN A 510 -5.93 2.09 7.32
N THR A 511 -5.79 1.05 8.14
CA THR A 511 -6.21 -0.32 7.80
C THR A 511 -7.73 -0.49 7.74
N GLU A 512 -8.46 0.30 8.53
CA GLU A 512 -9.92 0.27 8.58
C GLU A 512 -10.53 0.80 7.26
N THR A 513 -9.74 1.49 6.43
CA THR A 513 -10.17 1.94 5.10
C THR A 513 -10.29 0.79 4.08
N ASP A 514 -9.62 -0.35 4.30
CA ASP A 514 -9.62 -1.52 3.41
C ASP A 514 -10.54 -2.66 3.88
N ALA A 515 -10.84 -2.70 5.18
CA ALA A 515 -11.71 -3.73 5.72
C ALA A 515 -13.12 -3.55 5.13
N LYS A 516 -13.52 -4.42 4.19
CA LYS A 516 -14.94 -4.69 3.96
C LYS A 516 -15.52 -4.98 5.34
N ARG A 517 -16.40 -4.12 5.84
CA ARG A 517 -17.02 -4.24 7.16
C ARG A 517 -17.69 -5.61 7.26
N SER A 518 -16.94 -6.60 7.72
CA SER A 518 -17.45 -7.93 7.97
C SER A 518 -18.45 -7.78 9.11
N LYS A 519 -19.70 -8.21 8.87
CA LYS A 519 -20.77 -8.21 9.88
C LYS A 519 -20.42 -8.97 11.17
N LYS A 520 -19.28 -9.70 11.21
CA LYS A 520 -18.83 -10.52 12.34
C LYS A 520 -17.57 -10.01 13.08
N GLY A 521 -17.03 -8.83 12.74
CA GLY A 521 -15.80 -8.32 13.36
C GLY A 521 -16.04 -7.57 14.67
N GLY A 522 -16.61 -8.23 15.68
CA GLY A 522 -16.87 -7.62 16.98
C GLY A 522 -16.42 -8.50 18.13
N LYS A 523 -15.65 -7.90 19.05
CA LYS A 523 -15.57 -8.16 20.50
C LYS A 523 -14.36 -8.90 21.09
N THR A 524 -13.28 -9.15 20.36
CA THR A 524 -12.02 -9.57 21.01
C THR A 524 -10.89 -8.59 20.68
N VAL A 525 -10.42 -7.87 21.70
CA VAL A 525 -9.18 -7.11 21.63
C VAL A 525 -8.05 -8.11 21.74
N ASN A 526 -7.21 -8.22 20.71
CA ASN A 526 -5.98 -8.97 20.81
C ASN A 526 -5.04 -8.20 21.74
N LEU A 527 -4.87 -8.66 22.98
CA LEU A 527 -4.00 -8.00 23.98
C LEU A 527 -2.52 -8.00 23.57
N ASN A 528 -2.12 -8.90 22.67
CA ASN A 528 -0.77 -8.91 22.12
C ASN A 528 -0.55 -7.80 21.08
N ASP A 529 -1.62 -7.20 20.56
CA ASP A 529 -1.56 -6.14 19.56
C ASP A 529 -1.07 -4.81 20.17
N ARG A 530 0.23 -4.53 19.98
CA ARG A 530 0.86 -3.28 20.43
C ARG A 530 0.28 -2.02 19.79
N THR A 531 -0.40 -2.10 18.64
CA THR A 531 -1.12 -0.94 18.07
C THR A 531 -2.34 -0.54 18.90
N LYS A 532 -2.80 -1.44 19.79
CA LYS A 532 -3.95 -1.21 20.69
C LYS A 532 -3.52 -0.93 22.13
N HIS A 533 -2.22 -0.86 22.40
CA HIS A 533 -1.68 -0.52 23.71
C HIS A 533 -1.84 0.97 24.01
N ALA A 534 -1.80 1.31 25.29
CA ALA A 534 -1.84 2.70 25.73
C ALA A 534 -0.57 3.45 25.29
N SER A 535 -0.73 4.74 25.06
CA SER A 535 0.34 5.71 24.81
C SER A 535 -0.10 7.02 25.42
N ALA A 536 0.82 7.79 26.00
CA ALA A 536 0.49 9.08 26.59
C ALA A 536 -0.07 10.07 25.55
N SER A 537 0.27 9.89 24.27
CA SER A 537 -0.31 10.68 23.19
C SER A 537 -1.83 10.58 23.12
N HIS A 538 -2.44 9.50 23.62
CA HIS A 538 -3.90 9.37 23.66
C HIS A 538 -4.55 10.33 24.65
N LEU A 539 -3.82 10.81 25.66
CA LEU A 539 -4.32 11.83 26.59
C LEU A 539 -4.40 13.20 25.92
N GLU A 540 -3.47 13.49 25.00
CA GLU A 540 -3.43 14.77 24.30
C GLU A 540 -4.26 14.76 23.01
N CYS A 541 -4.08 13.75 22.15
CA CYS A 541 -4.69 13.66 20.83
C CYS A 541 -5.99 12.83 20.82
N GLY A 542 -6.18 11.93 21.78
CA GLY A 542 -7.37 11.09 21.91
C GLY A 542 -8.37 11.66 22.92
N ASN A 543 -9.62 11.21 22.85
CA ASN A 543 -10.65 11.60 23.79
C ASN A 543 -10.69 10.67 25.01
N VAL A 544 -10.28 11.20 26.16
CA VAL A 544 -10.25 10.48 27.44
C VAL A 544 -11.61 10.40 28.14
N TYR A 545 -12.57 11.27 27.78
CA TYR A 545 -13.89 11.30 28.39
C TYR A 545 -14.84 10.22 27.85
N TYR A 546 -14.52 9.66 26.69
CA TYR A 546 -15.32 8.62 26.05
C TYR A 546 -14.47 7.37 25.79
N ILE A 547 -14.57 6.40 26.70
CA ILE A 547 -13.84 5.14 26.63
C ILE A 547 -14.82 3.99 26.34
N PRO A 548 -14.89 3.49 25.08
CA PRO A 548 -15.80 2.41 24.73
C PRO A 548 -15.30 1.06 25.28
N LYS A 549 -16.22 0.23 25.78
CA LYS A 549 -15.92 -1.10 26.36
C LYS A 549 -15.10 -2.03 25.44
N SER A 550 -15.22 -1.88 24.13
CA SER A 550 -14.53 -2.73 23.14
C SER A 550 -13.14 -2.24 22.73
N ALA A 551 -12.74 -1.04 23.14
CA ALA A 551 -11.43 -0.46 22.84
C ALA A 551 -11.11 0.63 23.88
N PRO A 552 -10.53 0.26 25.04
CA PRO A 552 -10.34 1.20 26.14
C PRO A 552 -9.37 2.37 25.80
N PHE A 553 -8.51 2.20 24.81
CA PHE A 553 -7.55 3.22 24.34
C PHE A 553 -7.83 3.64 22.90
N LYS A 554 -9.11 3.83 22.54
CA LYS A 554 -9.51 4.03 21.15
C LYS A 554 -9.00 5.38 20.59
N ALA A 555 -7.90 5.34 19.83
CA ALA A 555 -7.35 6.48 19.08
C ALA A 555 -8.31 7.08 18.02
N ASN A 556 -9.40 6.37 17.69
CA ASN A 556 -10.38 6.76 16.68
C ASN A 556 -11.34 7.87 17.13
N ILE A 557 -11.21 8.39 18.36
CA ILE A 557 -11.98 9.54 18.82
C ILE A 557 -10.99 10.62 19.22
N LEU A 558 -10.98 11.68 18.43
CA LEU A 558 -10.05 12.78 18.48
C LEU A 558 -10.38 13.74 19.63
N ASN A 559 -9.37 14.26 20.31
CA ASN A 559 -9.51 15.37 21.24
C ASN A 559 -9.78 16.67 20.47
N PRO A 560 -10.91 17.37 20.68
CA PRO A 560 -11.19 18.62 19.98
C PRO A 560 -10.22 19.75 20.36
N TYR A 561 -9.42 19.61 21.43
CA TYR A 561 -8.43 20.59 21.87
C TYR A 561 -6.99 20.27 21.42
N MET A 562 -6.77 19.19 20.65
CA MET A 562 -5.42 18.79 20.26
C MET A 562 -4.71 19.86 19.42
N LYS A 563 -3.38 19.92 19.52
CA LYS A 563 -2.57 20.77 18.66
C LYS A 563 -2.23 20.05 17.35
N THR A 564 -2.49 20.71 16.23
CA THR A 564 -2.07 20.25 14.90
C THR A 564 -1.28 21.33 14.18
N ASN A 565 -0.39 20.95 13.27
CA ASN A 565 0.23 21.90 12.34
C ASN A 565 -0.75 22.24 11.18
N PRO A 566 -0.38 23.17 10.27
CA PRO A 566 -1.22 23.51 9.11
C PRO A 566 -1.54 22.31 8.19
N SER A 567 -0.64 21.32 8.15
CA SER A 567 -0.82 20.07 7.40
C SER A 567 -1.62 19.00 8.15
N LEU A 568 -2.24 19.35 9.27
CA LEU A 568 -3.04 18.47 10.13
C LEU A 568 -2.27 17.26 10.69
N VAL A 569 -0.97 17.43 10.92
CA VAL A 569 -0.13 16.51 11.70
C VAL A 569 -0.34 16.79 13.18
N MET A 570 -0.62 15.73 13.95
CA MET A 570 -0.79 15.80 15.39
C MET A 570 0.56 16.05 16.07
N MET A 571 0.63 17.11 16.87
CA MET A 571 1.86 17.56 17.53
C MET A 571 1.68 17.55 19.04
N ARG A 572 2.79 17.35 19.75
CA ARG A 572 2.83 17.59 21.19
C ARG A 572 2.63 19.07 21.51
N ASN A 573 1.87 19.35 22.56
CA ASN A 573 1.73 20.68 23.13
C ASN A 573 2.80 20.89 24.22
N PRO A 574 3.74 21.83 24.02
CA PRO A 574 4.80 22.09 25.01
C PRO A 574 4.26 22.44 26.41
N LYS A 575 3.04 22.99 26.50
CA LYS A 575 2.41 23.32 27.79
C LYS A 575 2.00 22.10 28.61
N LEU A 576 1.73 20.97 27.94
CA LEU A 576 1.32 19.72 28.58
C LEU A 576 2.51 18.78 28.83
N ASP A 577 3.69 19.12 28.32
CA ASP A 577 4.92 18.34 28.41
C ASP A 577 5.29 17.92 29.85
N PRO A 578 5.13 18.79 30.89
CA PRO A 578 5.40 18.40 32.28
C PRO A 578 4.50 17.28 32.81
N TYR A 579 3.32 17.06 32.21
CA TYR A 579 2.39 16.00 32.61
C TYR A 579 2.48 14.76 31.71
N ILE A 580 2.75 14.98 30.41
CA ILE A 580 2.83 13.91 29.42
C ILE A 580 4.12 13.11 29.57
N ARG A 581 5.29 13.75 29.77
CA ARG A 581 6.56 13.01 29.88
C ARG A 581 6.59 12.02 31.05
N PRO A 582 6.19 12.40 32.28
CA PRO A 582 6.13 11.44 33.38
C PRO A 582 5.17 10.28 33.07
N THR A 583 4.04 10.56 32.42
CA THR A 583 3.08 9.53 32.01
C THR A 583 3.68 8.56 30.99
N GLU A 584 4.49 9.04 30.03
CA GLU A 584 5.21 8.17 29.08
C GLU A 584 6.23 7.29 29.77
N GLU A 585 6.99 7.85 30.71
CA GLU A 585 7.94 7.09 31.52
C GLU A 585 7.22 6.02 32.34
N ASP A 586 6.07 6.33 32.92
CA ASP A 586 5.29 5.38 33.71
C ASP A 586 4.66 4.30 32.84
N ILE A 587 4.08 4.65 31.68
CA ILE A 587 3.60 3.66 30.70
C ILE A 587 4.74 2.76 30.23
N ALA A 588 5.95 3.30 30.02
CA ALA A 588 7.12 2.52 29.65
C ALA A 588 7.56 1.55 30.77
N LYS A 589 7.32 1.87 32.05
CA LYS A 589 7.62 1.01 33.21
C LYS A 589 6.58 -0.09 33.45
N ILE A 590 5.30 0.15 33.15
CA ILE A 590 4.17 -0.77 33.46
C ILE A 590 4.24 -2.11 32.70
N GLY A 591 5.05 -2.19 31.65
CA GLY A 591 5.35 -3.47 31.01
C GLY A 591 5.58 -3.30 29.51
N ARG A 592 6.86 -3.35 29.13
CA ARG A 592 7.32 -3.64 27.77
C ARG A 592 7.55 -5.12 27.59
#